data_AF-A0A1H6F1E3-F1
#
_entry.id   AF-A0A1H6F1E3-F1
#
_cell.length_a   1.000
_cell.length_b   1.000
_cell.length_c   1.000
_cell.angle_alpha   90.00
_cell.angle_beta   90.00
_cell.angle_gamma   90.00
#
_symmetry.space_group_name_H-M   'P 1'
#
loop_
_entity.id
_entity.type
_entity.pdbx_description
1 polymer ?
#
loop_
_entity_poly.entity_id
_entity_poly.type
_entity_poly.pdbx_seq_one_letter_code
_entity_poly.pdbx_strand_id
1 'polypeptide(L)'
;MPRRRWAKIFSISPGTLLTWHRKLVANKWDYSWRRRPGRPPTAAAVKALVLRMAADNPTWGHRRIHGELTRLGHKIAASPVWNILNQAGIDPAPRRSGPTWKQFLAAQAEHNVAVDFLHVDTINLKRIYALVLLEHRSRRAYLLGVTASPTGEWTTQAARNFLMGTDTRGGPDSWQAG
;
A
#
# COMPACT_ATOMS: atom_id res chain seq x y z
N MET A 1 -32.97 -0.39 10.46
CA MET A 1 -33.52 -1.39 11.41
C MET A 1 -32.82 -1.29 12.76
N PRO A 2 -33.51 -1.06 13.88
CA PRO A 2 -32.88 -0.90 15.20
C PRO A 2 -32.24 -2.19 15.71
N ARG A 3 -30.97 -2.14 16.15
CA ARG A 3 -30.16 -3.26 16.66
C ARG A 3 -30.83 -4.10 17.76
N ARG A 4 -31.77 -3.50 18.50
CA ARG A 4 -32.48 -4.12 19.63
C ARG A 4 -33.39 -5.29 19.24
N ARG A 5 -33.81 -5.40 17.97
CA ARG A 5 -34.68 -6.50 17.49
C ARG A 5 -33.93 -7.76 17.06
N TRP A 6 -32.59 -7.71 16.94
CA TRP A 6 -31.79 -8.82 16.42
C TRP A 6 -31.72 -10.00 17.39
N ALA A 7 -31.70 -9.73 18.70
CA ALA A 7 -31.64 -10.75 19.75
C ALA A 7 -32.91 -11.64 19.84
N LYS A 8 -34.04 -11.19 19.27
CA LYS A 8 -35.29 -11.98 19.22
C LYS A 8 -35.39 -12.87 17.97
N ILE A 9 -34.59 -12.61 16.94
CA ILE A 9 -34.68 -13.29 15.64
C ILE A 9 -33.54 -14.32 15.48
N PHE A 10 -32.37 -14.04 16.07
CA PHE A 10 -31.22 -14.93 16.03
C PHE A 10 -30.82 -15.33 17.44
N SER A 11 -30.86 -16.63 17.77
CA SER A 11 -30.35 -17.19 19.05
C SER A 11 -28.83 -17.05 19.21
N ILE A 12 -28.16 -16.45 18.24
CA ILE A 12 -26.72 -16.22 18.22
C ILE A 12 -26.49 -14.71 18.38
N SER A 13 -25.57 -14.33 19.27
CA SER A 13 -25.16 -12.94 19.44
C SER A 13 -24.65 -12.36 18.11
N PRO A 14 -25.06 -11.13 17.71
CA PRO A 14 -24.54 -10.47 16.52
C PRO A 14 -23.01 -10.38 16.48
N GLY A 15 -22.35 -10.29 17.64
CA GLY A 15 -20.88 -10.28 17.73
C GLY A 15 -20.23 -11.60 17.30
N THR A 16 -20.89 -12.73 17.57
CA THR A 16 -20.45 -14.07 17.16
C THR A 16 -20.56 -14.23 15.65
N LEU A 17 -21.68 -13.80 15.06
CA LEU A 17 -21.88 -13.83 13.61
C LEU A 17 -20.81 -13.00 12.87
N LEU A 18 -20.50 -11.79 13.36
CA LEU A 18 -19.44 -10.94 12.80
C LEU A 18 -18.04 -11.54 12.94
N THR A 19 -17.81 -12.32 14.00
CA THR A 19 -16.53 -13.03 14.19
C THR A 19 -16.39 -14.19 13.21
N TRP A 20 -17.46 -14.95 12.99
CA TRP A 20 -17.47 -16.01 11.97
C TRP A 20 -17.31 -15.45 10.56
N HIS A 21 -18.00 -14.35 10.23
CA HIS A 21 -17.85 -13.68 8.95
C HIS A 21 -16.41 -13.21 8.70
N ARG A 22 -15.77 -12.57 9.68
CA ARG A 22 -14.35 -12.18 9.57
C ARG A 22 -13.41 -13.36 9.33
N LYS A 23 -13.64 -14.49 10.01
CA LYS A 23 -12.86 -15.74 9.79
C LYS A 23 -13.08 -16.30 8.39
N LEU A 24 -14.33 -16.34 7.92
CA LEU A 24 -14.66 -16.80 6.56
C LEU A 24 -14.01 -15.94 5.49
N VAL A 25 -14.05 -14.62 5.65
CA VAL A 25 -13.35 -13.68 4.75
C VAL A 25 -11.85 -13.95 4.74
N ALA A 26 -11.20 -14.04 5.90
CA ALA A 26 -9.77 -14.32 5.98
C ALA A 26 -9.40 -15.63 5.27
N ASN A 27 -10.16 -16.70 5.51
CA ASN A 27 -9.92 -18.00 4.89
C ASN A 27 -10.12 -18.01 3.37
N LYS A 28 -11.14 -17.29 2.86
CA LYS A 28 -11.38 -17.15 1.42
C LYS A 28 -10.17 -16.55 0.68
N TRP A 29 -9.40 -15.70 1.38
CA TRP A 29 -8.30 -14.93 0.79
C TRP A 29 -6.90 -15.34 1.29
N ASP A 30 -6.75 -16.41 2.08
CA ASP A 30 -5.45 -16.81 2.63
C ASP A 30 -4.42 -17.11 1.51
N TYR A 31 -4.84 -17.66 0.36
CA TYR A 31 -4.01 -17.97 -0.82
C TYR A 31 -2.64 -18.61 -0.53
N SER A 32 -2.43 -19.10 0.69
CA SER A 32 -1.18 -19.65 1.20
C SER A 32 -0.76 -20.85 0.37
N TRP A 33 -1.74 -21.65 -0.03
CA TRP A 33 -1.61 -22.79 -0.94
C TRP A 33 -1.15 -22.42 -2.36
N ARG A 34 -1.29 -21.16 -2.80
CA ARG A 34 -0.79 -20.68 -4.10
C ARG A 34 0.62 -20.09 -4.02
N ARG A 35 1.22 -19.99 -2.83
CA ARG A 35 2.58 -19.44 -2.69
C ARG A 35 3.55 -20.37 -3.41
N ARG A 36 4.11 -19.87 -4.51
CA ARG A 36 5.21 -20.54 -5.21
C ARG A 36 6.50 -20.36 -4.42
N PRO A 37 7.48 -21.27 -4.57
CA PRO A 37 8.84 -21.02 -4.11
C PRO A 37 9.27 -19.61 -4.56
N GLY A 38 9.83 -18.84 -3.63
CA GLY A 38 10.31 -17.50 -3.91
C GLY A 38 11.39 -17.51 -5.00
N ARG A 39 11.78 -16.32 -5.46
CA ARG A 39 12.87 -16.19 -6.42
C ARG A 39 14.08 -17.01 -5.97
N PRO A 40 14.67 -17.86 -6.84
CA PRO A 40 15.88 -18.58 -6.50
C PRO A 40 16.94 -17.62 -5.93
N PRO A 41 17.65 -18.01 -4.87
CA PRO A 41 18.67 -17.17 -4.27
C PRO A 41 19.71 -16.78 -5.32
N THR A 42 20.22 -15.56 -5.24
CA THR A 42 21.33 -15.11 -6.08
C THR A 42 22.50 -16.09 -5.94
N ALA A 43 23.10 -16.49 -7.06
CA ALA A 43 24.23 -17.43 -7.07
C ALA A 43 25.33 -16.99 -6.08
N ALA A 44 25.84 -17.92 -5.28
CA ALA A 44 26.78 -17.64 -4.19
C ALA A 44 28.01 -16.84 -4.65
N ALA A 45 28.50 -17.10 -5.87
CA ALA A 45 29.60 -16.36 -6.48
C ALA A 45 29.30 -14.86 -6.67
N VAL A 46 28.08 -14.53 -7.11
CA VAL A 46 27.66 -13.12 -7.29
C VAL A 46 27.48 -12.43 -5.94
N LYS A 47 26.98 -13.16 -4.93
CA LYS A 47 26.90 -12.66 -3.55
C LYS A 47 28.30 -12.33 -2.99
N ALA A 48 29.26 -13.25 -3.15
CA ALA A 48 30.63 -13.03 -2.71
C ALA A 48 31.28 -11.84 -3.41
N LEU A 49 31.06 -11.69 -4.72
CA LEU A 49 31.57 -10.56 -5.50
C LEU A 49 31.00 -9.21 -5.02
N VAL A 50 29.68 -9.14 -4.79
CA VAL A 50 29.03 -7.94 -4.25
C VAL A 50 29.64 -7.52 -2.92
N LEU A 51 29.82 -8.48 -1.99
CA LEU A 51 30.37 -8.21 -0.67
C LEU A 51 31.84 -7.77 -0.73
N ARG A 52 32.64 -8.40 -1.60
CA ARG A 52 34.03 -7.99 -1.83
C ARG A 52 34.11 -6.56 -2.37
N MET A 53 33.31 -6.22 -3.38
CA MET A 53 33.28 -4.87 -3.95
C MET A 53 32.87 -3.81 -2.93
N ALA A 54 31.95 -4.14 -2.02
CA ALA A 54 31.54 -3.24 -0.94
C ALA A 54 32.65 -3.06 0.12
N ALA A 55 33.35 -4.14 0.48
CA ALA A 55 34.47 -4.08 1.42
C ALA A 55 35.66 -3.28 0.86
N ASP A 56 36.00 -3.50 -0.41
CA ASP A 56 37.10 -2.81 -1.09
C ASP A 56 36.78 -1.33 -1.35
N ASN A 57 35.48 -0.97 -1.42
CA ASN A 57 35.04 0.38 -1.75
C ASN A 57 33.95 0.89 -0.78
N PRO A 58 34.30 1.27 0.46
CA PRO A 58 33.32 1.64 1.50
C PRO A 58 32.41 2.83 1.16
N THR A 59 32.81 3.66 0.19
CA THR A 59 32.02 4.83 -0.25
C THR A 59 31.00 4.51 -1.35
N TRP A 60 30.97 3.27 -1.85
CA TRP A 60 30.11 2.89 -2.95
C TRP A 60 28.72 2.45 -2.47
N GLY A 61 27.67 3.10 -2.98
CA GLY A 61 26.31 2.64 -2.77
C GLY A 61 25.93 1.46 -3.69
N HIS A 62 24.87 0.73 -3.34
CA HIS A 62 24.38 -0.44 -4.08
C HIS A 62 24.18 -0.19 -5.58
N ARG A 63 23.75 1.02 -5.99
CA ARG A 63 23.59 1.39 -7.41
C ARG A 63 24.91 1.44 -8.17
N ARG A 64 25.98 1.91 -7.51
CA ARG A 64 27.32 1.97 -8.11
C ARG A 64 27.91 0.57 -8.25
N ILE A 65 27.80 -0.26 -7.21
CA ILE A 65 28.20 -1.67 -7.25
C ILE A 65 27.45 -2.42 -8.36
N HIS A 66 26.13 -2.20 -8.49
CA HIS A 66 25.34 -2.73 -9.60
C HIS A 66 25.88 -2.27 -10.96
N GLY A 67 26.18 -0.98 -11.14
CA GLY A 67 26.72 -0.45 -12.39
C GLY A 67 28.03 -1.12 -12.80
N GLU A 68 28.94 -1.36 -11.84
CA GLU A 68 30.19 -2.08 -12.07
C GLU A 68 29.96 -3.57 -12.37
N LEU A 69 29.01 -4.23 -11.70
CA LEU A 69 28.63 -5.61 -12.01
C LEU A 69 28.07 -5.76 -13.44
N THR A 70 27.26 -4.80 -13.88
CA THR A 70 26.74 -4.75 -15.25
C THR A 70 27.87 -4.56 -16.26
N ARG A 71 28.87 -3.71 -15.95
CA ARG A 71 30.08 -3.54 -16.77
C ARG A 71 30.91 -4.82 -16.88
N LEU A 72 30.96 -5.62 -15.82
CA LEU A 72 31.62 -6.93 -15.79
C LEU A 72 30.79 -8.04 -16.48
N GLY A 73 29.64 -7.71 -17.07
CA GLY A 73 28.80 -8.65 -17.82
C GLY A 73 27.77 -9.41 -16.99
N HIS A 74 27.62 -9.11 -15.69
CA HIS A 74 26.62 -9.75 -14.85
C HIS A 74 25.23 -9.17 -15.10
N LYS A 75 24.28 -10.04 -15.51
CA LYS A 75 22.87 -9.69 -15.68
C LYS A 75 22.12 -9.76 -14.34
N ILE A 76 22.33 -8.77 -13.47
CA ILE A 76 21.67 -8.65 -12.17
C ILE A 76 20.94 -7.30 -12.07
N ALA A 77 19.77 -7.26 -11.44
CA ALA A 77 19.11 -6.00 -11.10
C ALA A 77 19.76 -5.35 -9.87
N ALA A 78 19.54 -4.05 -9.67
CA ALA A 78 20.06 -3.33 -8.50
C ALA A 78 19.46 -3.79 -7.17
N SER A 79 18.24 -4.34 -7.19
CA SER A 79 17.50 -4.80 -5.99
C SER A 79 18.15 -6.01 -5.30
N PRO A 80 18.58 -7.07 -6.00
CA PRO A 80 19.42 -8.11 -5.43
C PRO A 80 20.70 -7.60 -4.76
N VAL A 81 21.38 -6.62 -5.36
CA VAL A 81 22.61 -6.03 -4.78
C VAL A 81 22.28 -5.34 -3.46
N TRP A 82 21.20 -4.55 -3.41
CA TRP A 82 20.70 -3.96 -2.17
C TRP A 82 20.39 -5.02 -1.10
N ASN A 83 19.66 -6.07 -1.47
CA ASN A 83 19.28 -7.13 -0.52
C ASN A 83 20.49 -7.86 0.06
N ILE A 84 21.52 -8.11 -0.76
CA ILE A 84 22.77 -8.76 -0.33
C ILE A 84 23.49 -7.89 0.70
N LEU A 85 23.62 -6.59 0.44
CA LEU A 85 24.29 -5.65 1.36
C LEU A 85 23.51 -5.52 2.66
N ASN A 86 22.18 -5.38 2.58
CA ASN A 86 21.31 -5.26 3.74
C ASN A 86 21.32 -6.54 4.61
N GLN A 87 21.34 -7.72 4.00
CA GLN A 87 21.48 -8.99 4.73
C GLN A 87 22.85 -9.16 5.39
N ALA A 88 23.89 -8.48 4.89
CA ALA A 88 25.23 -8.46 5.46
C ALA A 88 25.44 -7.31 6.46
N GLY A 89 24.43 -6.49 6.74
CA GLY A 89 24.52 -5.35 7.66
C GLY A 89 25.36 -4.19 7.11
N ILE A 90 25.58 -4.12 5.79
CA ILE A 90 26.32 -3.02 5.17
C ILE A 90 25.34 -1.87 4.89
N ASP A 91 25.51 -0.79 5.64
CA ASP A 91 24.67 0.39 5.50
C ASP A 91 24.84 1.06 4.12
N PRO A 92 23.77 1.70 3.60
CA PRO A 92 23.87 2.48 2.39
C PRO A 92 24.96 3.55 2.51
N ALA A 93 25.82 3.64 1.50
CA ALA A 93 26.80 4.71 1.40
C ALA A 93 26.14 6.09 1.61
N PRO A 94 26.82 7.04 2.28
CA PRO A 94 26.26 8.35 2.61
C PRO A 94 25.60 9.00 1.39
N ARG A 95 24.35 9.43 1.53
CA ARG A 95 23.61 10.13 0.47
C ARG A 95 24.40 11.37 0.08
N ARG A 96 24.76 11.49 -1.21
CA ARG A 96 25.22 12.76 -1.78
C ARG A 96 24.00 13.69 -1.90
N SER A 97 24.01 14.75 -1.11
CA SER A 97 23.17 15.97 -1.16
C SER A 97 21.74 15.79 -1.73
N GLY A 98 20.78 15.76 -0.82
CA GLY A 98 19.35 15.91 -1.09
C GLY A 98 18.61 16.10 0.23
N PRO A 99 17.39 16.66 0.23
CA PRO A 99 16.60 16.75 1.46
C PRO A 99 16.43 15.36 2.06
N THR A 100 16.57 15.26 3.37
CA THR A 100 16.25 14.03 4.10
C THR A 100 14.80 13.62 3.80
N TRP A 101 14.48 12.34 3.93
CA TRP A 101 13.10 11.87 3.76
C TRP A 101 12.11 12.64 4.64
N LYS A 102 12.54 13.01 5.86
CA LYS A 102 11.77 13.85 6.78
C LYS A 102 11.55 15.26 6.22
N GLN A 103 12.57 15.89 5.63
CA GLN A 103 12.46 17.21 5.01
C GLN A 103 11.60 17.18 3.74
N PHE A 104 11.73 16.15 2.92
CA PHE A 104 10.88 15.95 1.74
C PHE A 104 9.41 15.76 2.15
N LEU A 105 9.15 14.86 3.11
CA LEU A 105 7.79 14.64 3.61
C LEU A 105 7.22 15.89 4.27
N ALA A 106 7.99 16.63 5.06
CA ALA A 106 7.54 17.88 5.65
C ALA A 106 7.17 18.92 4.58
N ALA A 107 8.01 19.07 3.55
CA ALA A 107 7.75 19.97 2.43
C ALA A 107 6.56 19.54 1.55
N GLN A 108 6.22 18.25 1.51
CA GLN A 108 5.09 17.74 0.74
C GLN A 108 3.80 17.61 1.57
N ALA A 109 3.88 17.53 2.90
CA ALA A 109 2.74 17.29 3.79
C ALA A 109 1.78 18.49 3.89
N GLU A 110 2.23 19.70 3.59
CA GLU A 110 1.42 20.91 3.74
C GLU A 110 0.21 20.98 2.79
N HIS A 111 0.22 20.22 1.67
CA HIS A 111 -0.85 20.21 0.66
C HIS A 111 -1.26 18.79 0.22
N ASN A 112 -1.00 17.77 1.03
CA ASN A 112 -1.20 16.39 0.60
C ASN A 112 -2.62 15.87 0.90
N VAL A 113 -3.29 15.47 -0.16
CA VAL A 113 -4.54 14.71 -0.12
C VAL A 113 -4.22 13.31 -0.65
N ALA A 114 -4.50 12.28 0.14
CA ALA A 114 -4.31 10.91 -0.29
C ALA A 114 -5.63 10.35 -0.83
N VAL A 115 -5.59 9.70 -1.99
CA VAL A 115 -6.75 8.98 -2.54
C VAL A 115 -6.39 7.51 -2.63
N ASP A 116 -7.22 6.66 -2.04
CA ASP A 116 -6.99 5.21 -2.03
C ASP A 116 -8.31 4.42 -2.03
N PHE A 117 -8.23 3.14 -2.36
CA PHE A 117 -9.33 2.21 -2.30
C PHE A 117 -9.33 1.41 -1.00
N LEU A 118 -10.48 1.40 -0.34
CA LEU A 118 -10.80 0.42 0.70
C LEU A 118 -11.70 -0.64 0.08
N HIS A 119 -11.53 -1.90 0.46
CA HIS A 119 -12.47 -2.95 0.09
C HIS A 119 -13.25 -3.42 1.30
N VAL A 120 -14.52 -3.73 1.08
CA VAL A 120 -15.41 -4.33 2.07
C VAL A 120 -15.98 -5.61 1.48
N ASP A 121 -15.86 -6.70 2.22
CA ASP A 121 -16.50 -7.97 1.85
C ASP A 121 -17.88 -8.03 2.50
N THR A 122 -18.92 -8.14 1.66
CA THR A 122 -20.32 -8.26 2.11
C THR A 122 -20.58 -9.61 2.79
N ILE A 123 -21.75 -9.77 3.39
CA ILE A 123 -22.19 -11.05 4.00
C ILE A 123 -22.15 -12.19 2.96
N ASN A 124 -22.47 -11.90 1.70
CA ASN A 124 -22.42 -12.88 0.60
C ASN A 124 -20.99 -13.08 0.04
N LEU A 125 -19.96 -12.61 0.75
CA LEU A 125 -18.55 -12.66 0.35
C LEU A 125 -18.28 -11.98 -1.02
N LYS A 126 -19.16 -11.06 -1.44
CA LYS A 126 -18.94 -10.20 -2.60
C LYS A 126 -18.15 -8.98 -2.16
N ARG A 127 -17.03 -8.73 -2.83
CA ARG A 127 -16.17 -7.58 -2.59
C ARG A 127 -16.73 -6.34 -3.28
N ILE A 128 -16.77 -5.25 -2.54
CA ILE A 128 -17.02 -3.90 -3.06
C ILE A 128 -15.85 -3.02 -2.69
N TYR A 129 -15.53 -2.08 -3.58
CA TYR A 129 -14.45 -1.12 -3.43
C TYR A 129 -15.04 0.26 -3.21
N ALA A 130 -14.55 0.93 -2.17
CA ALA A 130 -14.87 2.31 -1.84
C ALA A 130 -13.64 3.17 -2.15
N LEU A 131 -13.80 4.15 -3.03
CA LEU A 131 -12.77 5.15 -3.29
C LEU A 131 -12.88 6.23 -2.21
N VAL A 132 -11.80 6.43 -1.45
CA VAL A 132 -11.77 7.36 -0.32
C VAL A 132 -10.65 8.36 -0.51
N LEU A 133 -10.98 9.63 -0.30
CA LEU A 133 -10.04 10.73 -0.23
C LEU A 133 -9.82 11.09 1.23
N LEU A 134 -8.58 11.12 1.67
CA LEU A 134 -8.17 11.49 3.01
C LEU A 134 -7.38 12.79 2.97
N GLU A 135 -7.96 13.83 3.54
CA GLU A 135 -7.26 15.09 3.76
C GLU A 135 -6.33 14.94 4.97
N HIS A 136 -5.02 15.07 4.77
CA HIS A 136 -4.03 14.73 5.80
C HIS A 136 -4.08 15.69 6.99
N ARG A 137 -4.29 17.00 6.74
CA ARG A 137 -4.33 18.05 7.76
C ARG A 137 -5.53 17.94 8.69
N SER A 138 -6.72 17.76 8.12
CA SER A 138 -7.98 17.71 8.88
C SER A 138 -8.32 16.31 9.37
N ARG A 139 -7.61 15.28 8.88
CA ARG A 139 -7.91 13.85 9.07
C ARG A 139 -9.34 13.48 8.63
N ARG A 140 -9.96 14.28 7.75
CA ARG A 140 -11.29 14.01 7.20
C ARG A 140 -11.19 13.07 6.02
N ALA A 141 -12.05 12.05 6.03
CA ALA A 141 -12.20 11.11 4.94
C ALA A 141 -13.49 11.40 4.17
N TYR A 142 -13.40 11.43 2.85
CA TYR A 142 -14.51 11.66 1.93
C TYR A 142 -14.70 10.42 1.06
N LEU A 143 -15.91 9.90 1.00
CA LEU A 143 -16.26 8.79 0.12
C LEU A 143 -16.58 9.34 -1.28
N LEU A 144 -15.75 9.02 -2.26
CA LEU A 144 -15.92 9.47 -3.65
C LEU A 144 -16.89 8.57 -4.42
N GLY A 145 -16.99 7.30 -4.03
CA GLY A 145 -17.92 6.36 -4.63
C GLY A 145 -17.68 4.91 -4.19
N VAL A 146 -18.65 4.05 -4.46
CA VAL A 146 -18.58 2.60 -4.20
C VAL A 146 -18.91 1.83 -5.46
N THR A 147 -18.11 0.80 -5.78
CA THR A 147 -18.33 -0.05 -6.96
C THR A 147 -17.90 -1.49 -6.69
N ALA A 148 -18.52 -2.44 -7.40
CA ALA A 148 -18.03 -3.83 -7.44
C ALA A 148 -16.92 -4.03 -8.50
N SER A 149 -16.73 -3.06 -9.40
CA SER A 149 -15.76 -3.11 -10.50
C SER A 149 -15.02 -1.77 -10.61
N PRO A 150 -13.88 -1.60 -9.90
CA PRO A 150 -13.12 -0.36 -9.89
C PRO A 150 -12.25 -0.25 -11.15
N THR A 151 -12.86 0.20 -12.26
CA THR A 151 -12.13 0.49 -13.50
C THR A 151 -11.51 1.89 -13.48
N GLY A 152 -10.51 2.14 -14.33
CA GLY A 152 -9.90 3.46 -14.46
C GLY A 152 -10.91 4.54 -14.90
N GLU A 153 -11.82 4.20 -15.81
CA GLU A 153 -12.90 5.08 -16.27
C GLU A 153 -13.84 5.46 -15.13
N TRP A 154 -14.32 4.47 -14.36
CA TRP A 154 -15.17 4.72 -13.21
C TRP A 154 -14.46 5.57 -12.15
N THR A 155 -13.18 5.29 -11.88
CA THR A 155 -12.37 6.03 -10.90
C THR A 155 -12.23 7.49 -11.31
N THR A 156 -11.96 7.73 -12.60
CA THR A 156 -11.86 9.07 -13.18
C THR A 156 -13.19 9.81 -13.04
N GLN A 157 -14.31 9.14 -13.31
CA GLN A 157 -15.63 9.74 -13.20
C GLN A 157 -16.01 10.05 -11.74
N ALA A 158 -15.68 9.16 -10.79
CA ALA A 158 -15.91 9.37 -9.37
C ALA A 158 -15.12 10.60 -8.84
N ALA A 159 -13.86 10.73 -9.26
CA ALA A 159 -13.04 11.90 -8.93
C ALA A 159 -13.61 13.19 -9.53
N ARG A 160 -14.04 13.17 -10.81
CA ARG A 160 -14.68 14.32 -11.46
C ARG A 160 -15.96 14.75 -10.74
N ASN A 161 -16.82 13.79 -10.40
CA ASN A 161 -18.08 14.07 -9.68
C ASN A 161 -17.81 14.75 -8.33
N PHE A 162 -16.76 14.32 -7.62
CA PHE A 162 -16.34 14.93 -6.36
C PHE A 162 -15.88 16.37 -6.56
N LEU A 163 -14.99 16.63 -7.52
CA LEU A 163 -14.48 17.97 -7.81
C LEU A 163 -15.59 18.96 -8.25
N MET A 164 -16.54 18.49 -9.07
CA MET A 164 -17.69 19.31 -9.48
C MET A 164 -18.67 19.56 -8.32
N GLY A 165 -18.81 18.60 -7.41
CA GLY A 165 -19.66 18.72 -6.22
C GLY A 165 -19.11 19.64 -5.13
N THR A 166 -17.80 19.91 -5.14
CA THR A 166 -17.14 20.88 -4.23
C THR A 166 -17.24 22.32 -4.74
N ASP A 167 -17.40 22.53 -6.06
CA ASP A 167 -17.48 23.87 -6.67
C ASP A 167 -18.86 24.52 -6.49
N THR A 168 -19.89 23.71 -6.22
CA THR A 168 -21.29 24.17 -6.06
C THR A 168 -21.75 24.33 -4.61
N ARG A 169 -20.89 24.01 -3.62
CA ARG A 169 -21.21 24.16 -2.19
C ARG A 169 -20.09 24.87 -1.46
N GLY A 170 -20.26 26.17 -1.22
CA GLY A 170 -19.48 26.87 -0.21
C GLY A 170 -19.65 26.19 1.16
N GLY A 171 -18.52 25.80 1.78
CA GLY A 171 -18.43 25.48 3.20
C GLY A 171 -18.89 24.07 3.63
N PRO A 172 -18.15 23.40 4.54
CA PRO A 172 -18.44 22.03 4.96
C PRO A 172 -19.43 21.99 6.13
N ASP A 173 -20.69 22.34 5.91
CA ASP A 173 -21.79 22.12 6.87
C ASP A 173 -23.12 21.90 6.15
N SER A 174 -23.45 20.65 5.84
CA SER A 174 -24.84 20.15 5.70
C SER A 174 -24.85 18.71 5.18
N TRP A 175 -24.59 17.73 6.05
CA TRP A 175 -24.96 16.34 5.81
C TRP A 175 -25.53 15.69 7.07
N GLN A 176 -26.71 16.17 7.47
CA GLN A 176 -27.71 15.33 8.15
C GLN A 176 -29.08 15.66 7.54
N ALA A 177 -29.65 14.71 6.80
CA ALA A 177 -31.07 14.40 6.63
C ALA A 177 -31.30 13.81 5.23
N GLY A 178 -31.86 12.60 5.20
CA GLY A 178 -32.22 11.83 4.02
C GLY A 178 -32.25 10.35 4.33
#